data_AF-A0A1H8DT74-F1
#
_entry.id   AF-A0A1H8DT74-F1
#
_cell.length_a   1.000
_cell.length_b   1.000
_cell.length_c   1.000
_cell.angle_alpha   90.00
_cell.angle_beta   90.00
_cell.angle_gamma   90.00
#
_symmetry.space_group_name_H-M   'P 1'
#
loop_
_entity.id
_entity.type
_entity.pdbx_description
1 polymer ?
#
loop_
_entity_poly.entity_id
_entity_poly.type
_entity_poly.pdbx_seq_one_letter_code
_entity_poly.pdbx_strand_id
1 'polypeptide(L)'
;MKRTTVLFSSHLMGETVLARLKKLREEVPRHHDVFFYYDETRISQAQAARVAPALGHGSHDWHQYKKACHYFPGKIPGNEDGMLLSAFHRLPGYDNYWYLEYDVVYSGHWRRFFADFADHPADMLSTSIARHDQIPEWPLWKSLELPDGIVLPRQEWLRSFNPILRLSRAALEILAEEYRQNSWAGHSEGVMPTVLAYRGLQIEDIGGEGEFVPDGRENRYYRNNRLDKSLTPGTFVFRPPMEAPGFEPNLLWHPVKDASHDTWDREPKVSASFFKSLRDFFRR
;
A
#
# COMPACT_ATOMS: atom_id res chain seq x y z
N MET A 1 5.05 9.34 20.74
CA MET A 1 4.38 9.35 19.43
C MET A 1 5.25 8.56 18.48
N LYS A 2 4.70 7.49 17.89
CA LYS A 2 5.44 6.59 17.01
C LYS A 2 5.97 7.33 15.77
N ARG A 3 7.21 7.05 15.36
CA ARG A 3 7.77 7.59 14.12
C ARG A 3 7.21 6.78 12.95
N THR A 4 6.55 7.44 12.01
CA THR A 4 5.82 6.76 10.93
C THR A 4 6.35 7.21 9.58
N THR A 5 6.50 6.27 8.65
CA THR A 5 6.74 6.58 7.24
C THR A 5 5.52 6.23 6.40
N VAL A 6 5.26 7.02 5.36
CA VAL A 6 4.25 6.77 4.33
C VAL A 6 4.95 6.61 2.99
N LEU A 7 4.85 5.41 2.43
CA LEU A 7 5.37 5.01 1.12
C LEU A 7 4.26 5.20 0.10
N PHE A 8 4.25 6.36 -0.57
CA PHE A 8 3.31 6.65 -1.64
C PHE A 8 3.76 5.95 -2.93
N SER A 9 3.18 4.78 -3.18
CA SER A 9 3.56 3.82 -4.20
C SER A 9 3.04 4.21 -5.57
N SER A 10 3.93 4.40 -6.55
CA SER A 10 3.53 4.63 -7.93
C SER A 10 4.51 4.06 -8.94
N HIS A 11 3.99 3.62 -10.08
CA HIS A 11 4.77 3.33 -11.28
C HIS A 11 4.62 4.44 -12.34
N LEU A 12 3.93 5.54 -12.01
CA LEU A 12 3.65 6.68 -12.88
C LEU A 12 4.12 7.98 -12.20
N MET A 13 4.40 9.03 -12.98
CA MET A 13 4.88 10.32 -12.44
C MET A 13 4.21 11.55 -13.09
N GLY A 14 3.00 11.40 -13.63
CA GLY A 14 2.25 12.50 -14.22
C GLY A 14 1.61 13.45 -13.21
N GLU A 15 1.03 14.53 -13.74
CA GLU A 15 0.50 15.65 -12.97
C GLU A 15 -0.49 15.22 -11.87
N THR A 16 -1.39 14.28 -12.15
CA THR A 16 -2.37 13.79 -11.16
C THR A 16 -1.71 13.04 -10.00
N VAL A 17 -0.71 12.20 -10.28
CA VAL A 17 0.07 11.49 -9.24
C VAL A 17 0.79 12.50 -8.35
N LEU A 18 1.43 13.49 -8.97
CA LEU A 18 2.20 14.51 -8.27
C LEU A 18 1.30 15.42 -7.43
N ALA A 19 0.10 15.75 -7.91
CA ALA A 19 -0.89 16.50 -7.15
C ALA A 19 -1.37 15.72 -5.91
N ARG A 20 -1.60 14.40 -6.05
CA ARG A 20 -1.96 13.52 -4.93
C ARG A 20 -0.84 13.39 -3.90
N LEU A 21 0.40 13.18 -4.35
CA LEU A 21 1.59 13.17 -3.49
C LEU A 21 1.77 14.50 -2.75
N LYS A 22 1.60 15.62 -3.45
CA LYS A 22 1.67 16.96 -2.85
C LYS A 22 0.61 17.14 -1.75
N LYS A 23 -0.65 16.84 -2.05
CA LYS A 23 -1.74 16.88 -1.06
C LYS A 23 -1.42 16.01 0.15
N LEU A 24 -0.95 14.78 -0.06
CA LEU A 24 -0.57 13.88 1.02
C LEU A 24 0.51 14.51 1.91
N ARG A 25 1.60 15.03 1.33
CA ARG A 25 2.69 15.69 2.06
C ARG A 25 2.24 16.92 2.86
N GLU A 26 1.34 17.71 2.29
CA GLU A 26 0.81 18.91 2.96
C GLU A 26 -0.10 18.56 4.14
N GLU A 27 -0.78 17.41 4.07
CA GLU A 27 -1.83 17.07 5.02
C GLU A 27 -1.43 16.05 6.08
N VAL A 28 -0.41 15.22 5.88
CA VAL A 28 0.02 14.25 6.91
C VAL A 28 0.43 14.95 8.22
N PRO A 29 0.38 14.26 9.37
CA PRO A 29 0.94 14.77 10.61
C PRO A 29 2.44 15.10 10.47
N ARG A 30 2.92 16.15 11.16
CA ARG A 30 4.32 16.64 11.05
C ARG A 30 5.41 15.62 11.40
N HIS A 31 5.06 14.53 12.07
CA HIS A 31 5.97 13.46 12.49
C HIS A 31 5.91 12.24 11.55
N HIS A 32 5.17 12.35 10.44
CA HIS A 32 5.17 11.36 9.38
C HIS A 32 6.09 11.82 8.25
N ASP A 33 7.02 10.96 7.85
CA ASP A 33 7.84 11.19 6.67
C ASP A 33 7.15 10.56 5.45
N VAL A 34 7.04 11.28 4.34
CA VAL A 34 6.34 10.80 3.12
C VAL A 34 7.33 10.67 1.97
N PHE A 35 7.58 9.43 1.56
CA PHE A 35 8.45 9.11 0.44
C PHE A 35 7.64 8.89 -0.82
N PHE A 36 8.09 9.46 -1.94
CA PHE A 36 7.67 8.99 -3.25
C PHE A 36 8.29 7.62 -3.49
N TYR A 37 7.49 6.57 -3.34
CA TYR A 37 7.92 5.18 -3.42
C TYR A 37 7.67 4.69 -4.85
N TYR A 38 8.72 4.54 -5.66
CA TYR A 38 8.55 4.46 -7.12
C TYR A 38 9.08 3.16 -7.74
N ASP A 39 8.41 2.69 -8.80
CA ASP A 39 8.87 1.53 -9.58
C ASP A 39 10.07 1.92 -10.45
N GLU A 40 11.24 1.40 -10.08
CA GLU A 40 12.52 1.67 -10.75
C GLU A 40 12.58 1.14 -12.18
N THR A 41 11.68 0.23 -12.55
CA THR A 41 11.58 -0.28 -13.94
C THR A 41 10.86 0.69 -14.87
N ARG A 42 10.14 1.68 -14.30
CA ARG A 42 9.31 2.65 -15.04
C ARG A 42 9.80 4.08 -14.88
N ILE A 43 10.33 4.41 -13.70
CA ILE A 43 10.76 5.76 -13.34
C ILE A 43 12.24 5.72 -12.97
N SER A 44 13.05 6.52 -13.67
CA SER A 44 14.48 6.62 -13.37
C SER A 44 14.72 7.37 -12.06
N GLN A 45 15.85 7.07 -11.40
CA GLN A 45 16.28 7.78 -10.20
C GLN A 45 16.38 9.31 -10.42
N ALA A 46 16.80 9.75 -11.61
CA ALA A 46 16.90 11.17 -11.95
C ALA A 46 15.51 11.85 -12.04
N GLN A 47 14.48 11.14 -12.50
CA GLN A 47 13.09 11.63 -12.48
C GLN A 47 12.58 11.69 -11.04
N ALA A 48 12.73 10.61 -10.27
CA ALA A 48 12.25 10.53 -8.89
C ALA A 48 12.94 11.54 -7.95
N ALA A 49 14.22 11.87 -8.18
CA ALA A 49 14.95 12.87 -7.40
C ALA A 49 14.31 14.26 -7.46
N ARG A 50 13.54 14.58 -8.51
CA ARG A 50 12.81 15.86 -8.64
C ARG A 50 11.68 16.01 -7.63
N VAL A 51 11.24 14.91 -7.02
CA VAL A 51 10.10 14.87 -6.07
C VAL A 51 10.53 14.30 -4.72
N ALA A 52 11.79 14.49 -4.35
CA ALA A 52 12.36 14.04 -3.08
C ALA A 52 11.52 14.48 -1.84
N PRO A 53 11.57 13.72 -0.73
CA PRO A 53 12.28 12.44 -0.58
C PRO A 53 11.62 11.32 -1.40
N ALA A 54 12.45 10.49 -2.02
CA ALA A 54 12.01 9.41 -2.90
C ALA A 54 12.79 8.12 -2.59
N LEU A 55 12.15 6.97 -2.77
CA LEU A 55 12.72 5.65 -2.52
C LEU A 55 12.28 4.71 -3.64
N GLY A 56 13.22 4.02 -4.27
CA GLY A 56 12.89 2.98 -5.25
C GLY A 56 12.20 1.79 -4.57
N HIS A 57 11.28 1.15 -5.27
CA HIS A 57 10.54 -0.01 -4.78
C HIS A 57 11.41 -1.17 -4.31
N GLY A 58 12.65 -1.29 -4.79
CA GLY A 58 13.36 -2.55 -4.66
C GLY A 58 12.84 -3.58 -5.67
N SER A 59 12.32 -3.10 -6.81
CA SER A 59 11.85 -3.97 -7.92
C SER A 59 12.94 -4.95 -8.39
N HIS A 60 14.21 -4.60 -8.17
CA HIS A 60 15.36 -5.42 -8.52
C HIS A 60 15.88 -6.31 -7.40
N ASP A 61 15.56 -6.07 -6.12
CA ASP A 61 16.18 -6.75 -4.98
C ASP A 61 15.20 -7.47 -4.04
N TRP A 62 13.88 -7.36 -4.27
CA TRP A 62 12.85 -7.99 -3.44
C TRP A 62 13.07 -9.51 -3.24
N HIS A 63 13.66 -10.19 -4.22
CA HIS A 63 13.95 -11.62 -4.18
C HIS A 63 14.95 -12.02 -3.10
N GLN A 64 15.69 -11.06 -2.54
CA GLN A 64 16.57 -11.27 -1.38
C GLN A 64 15.79 -11.42 -0.08
N TYR A 65 14.55 -10.91 -0.04
CA TYR A 65 13.71 -10.88 1.16
C TYR A 65 12.62 -11.95 1.16
N LYS A 66 12.19 -12.39 -0.03
CA LYS A 66 11.10 -13.34 -0.18
C LYS A 66 11.31 -14.28 -1.36
N LYS A 67 11.03 -15.56 -1.14
CA LYS A 67 10.91 -16.57 -2.19
C LYS A 67 9.58 -16.39 -2.94
N ALA A 68 9.64 -16.41 -4.26
CA ALA A 68 8.45 -16.43 -5.09
C ALA A 68 7.68 -17.76 -4.93
N CYS A 69 6.35 -17.69 -4.84
CA CYS A 69 5.50 -18.87 -4.93
C CYS A 69 5.47 -19.44 -6.36
N HIS A 70 5.15 -20.72 -6.50
CA HIS A 70 5.01 -21.44 -7.75
C HIS A 70 3.98 -20.82 -8.70
N TYR A 71 2.92 -20.21 -8.16
CA TYR A 71 1.85 -19.62 -8.96
C TYR A 71 2.21 -18.24 -9.53
N PHE A 72 3.13 -17.51 -8.89
CA PHE A 72 3.63 -16.20 -9.31
C PHE A 72 5.16 -16.18 -9.37
N PRO A 73 5.79 -16.95 -10.26
CA PRO A 73 7.25 -17.04 -10.32
C PRO A 73 7.82 -15.69 -10.77
N GLY A 74 8.45 -14.97 -9.84
CA GLY A 74 9.13 -13.71 -10.13
C GLY A 74 8.23 -12.53 -10.53
N LYS A 75 6.91 -12.60 -10.29
CA LYS A 75 5.98 -11.54 -10.73
C LYS A 75 5.73 -10.48 -9.65
N ILE A 76 5.72 -9.23 -10.09
CA ILE A 76 5.06 -8.10 -9.43
C ILE A 76 3.97 -7.63 -10.43
N PRO A 77 2.68 -7.52 -10.03
CA PRO A 77 2.15 -7.71 -8.68
C PRO A 77 2.17 -9.17 -8.18
N GLY A 78 2.16 -9.34 -6.86
CA GLY A 78 2.08 -10.60 -6.12
C GLY A 78 3.14 -10.77 -5.01
N ASN A 79 4.28 -10.07 -5.11
CA ASN A 79 5.36 -10.11 -4.12
C ASN A 79 5.72 -8.72 -3.57
N GLU A 80 4.73 -7.83 -3.47
CA GLU A 80 4.87 -6.45 -2.96
C GLU A 80 5.41 -6.39 -1.54
N ASP A 81 5.13 -7.42 -0.75
CA ASP A 81 5.69 -7.62 0.59
C ASP A 81 7.21 -7.76 0.59
N GLY A 82 7.80 -8.37 -0.44
CA GLY A 82 9.27 -8.36 -0.64
C GLY A 82 9.82 -6.95 -0.90
N MET A 83 9.09 -6.13 -1.66
CA MET A 83 9.43 -4.71 -1.89
C MET A 83 9.30 -3.91 -0.58
N LEU A 84 8.24 -4.15 0.20
CA LEU A 84 8.06 -3.53 1.51
C LEU A 84 9.17 -3.89 2.50
N LEU A 85 9.63 -5.14 2.50
CA LEU A 85 10.80 -5.55 3.31
C LEU A 85 12.10 -4.87 2.84
N SER A 86 12.27 -4.70 1.53
CA SER A 86 13.38 -3.89 0.99
C SER A 86 13.31 -2.44 1.48
N ALA A 87 12.13 -1.83 1.49
CA ALA A 87 11.94 -0.48 2.04
C ALA A 87 12.20 -0.42 3.55
N PHE A 88 11.73 -1.40 4.31
CA PHE A 88 11.97 -1.53 5.75
C PHE A 88 13.48 -1.58 6.08
N HIS A 89 14.24 -2.36 5.32
CA HIS A 89 15.69 -2.49 5.50
C HIS A 89 16.44 -1.19 5.19
N ARG A 90 16.02 -0.45 4.15
CA ARG A 90 16.66 0.80 3.71
C ARG A 90 16.23 2.03 4.51
N LEU A 91 15.10 1.96 5.20
CA LEU A 91 14.59 3.00 6.09
C LEU A 91 14.51 2.48 7.53
N PRO A 92 15.62 2.11 8.18
CA PRO A 92 15.58 1.69 9.58
C PRO A 92 15.23 2.88 10.47
N GLY A 93 14.43 2.66 11.52
CA GLY A 93 14.12 3.68 12.53
C GLY A 93 12.68 4.21 12.56
N TYR A 94 11.76 3.67 11.76
CA TYR A 94 10.33 3.92 11.90
C TYR A 94 9.63 2.82 12.70
N ASP A 95 8.60 3.18 13.46
CA ASP A 95 7.77 2.24 14.22
C ASP A 95 6.64 1.67 13.36
N ASN A 96 6.16 2.45 12.37
CA ASN A 96 5.10 2.07 11.45
C ASN A 96 5.44 2.46 10.01
N TYR A 97 5.03 1.62 9.07
CA TYR A 97 5.19 1.82 7.63
C TYR A 97 3.81 1.74 6.98
N TRP A 98 3.34 2.86 6.45
CA TRP A 98 2.17 2.88 5.57
C TRP A 98 2.62 2.66 4.14
N TYR A 99 1.95 1.74 3.45
CA TYR A 99 1.93 1.62 2.00
C TYR A 99 0.62 2.24 1.49
N LEU A 100 0.72 3.03 0.42
CA LEU A 100 -0.43 3.72 -0.17
C LEU A 100 -0.27 3.81 -1.69
N GLU A 101 -1.14 3.16 -2.44
CA GLU A 101 -1.13 3.23 -3.91
C GLU A 101 -1.59 4.60 -4.42
N TYR A 102 -0.98 5.03 -5.53
CA TYR A 102 -1.24 6.33 -6.13
C TYR A 102 -2.68 6.55 -6.61
N ASP A 103 -3.42 5.46 -6.85
CA ASP A 103 -4.83 5.46 -7.25
C ASP A 103 -5.81 5.29 -6.08
N VAL A 104 -5.31 5.32 -4.84
CA VAL A 104 -6.14 5.55 -3.65
C VAL A 104 -6.37 7.05 -3.46
N VAL A 105 -7.64 7.44 -3.35
CA VAL A 105 -8.04 8.82 -3.04
C VAL A 105 -8.82 8.86 -1.75
N TYR A 106 -8.40 9.71 -0.82
CA TYR A 106 -9.19 10.04 0.36
C TYR A 106 -9.96 11.34 0.12
N SER A 107 -11.29 11.30 0.22
CA SER A 107 -12.16 12.48 0.06
C SER A 107 -12.16 13.38 1.30
N GLY A 108 -11.46 13.00 2.37
CA GLY A 108 -11.22 13.83 3.55
C GLY A 108 -9.83 14.47 3.58
N HIS A 109 -9.41 14.85 4.80
CA HIS A 109 -8.10 15.42 5.07
C HIS A 109 -7.17 14.36 5.70
N TRP A 110 -6.02 14.07 5.08
CA TRP A 110 -5.13 12.98 5.49
C TRP A 110 -4.69 13.06 6.96
N ARG A 111 -4.46 14.26 7.50
CA ARG A 111 -4.19 14.44 8.94
C ARG A 111 -5.18 13.70 9.84
N ARG A 112 -6.48 13.77 9.54
CA ARG A 112 -7.52 13.18 10.38
C ARG A 112 -7.46 11.66 10.29
N PHE A 113 -7.36 11.13 9.06
CA PHE A 113 -7.17 9.71 8.81
C PHE A 113 -5.98 9.15 9.57
N PHE A 114 -4.78 9.73 9.43
CA PHE A 114 -3.59 9.23 10.12
C PHE A 114 -3.62 9.46 11.64
N ALA A 115 -4.28 10.52 12.12
CA ALA A 115 -4.42 10.77 13.56
C ALA A 115 -5.23 9.67 14.26
N ASP A 116 -6.25 9.13 13.59
CA ASP A 116 -7.06 8.03 14.12
C ASP A 116 -6.26 6.72 14.32
N PHE A 117 -5.08 6.61 13.70
CA PHE A 117 -4.21 5.42 13.79
C PHE A 117 -2.82 5.68 14.39
N ALA A 118 -2.53 6.91 14.84
CA ALA A 118 -1.16 7.34 15.19
C ALA A 118 -0.52 6.46 16.28
N ASP A 119 -1.27 6.14 17.33
CA ASP A 119 -0.82 5.30 18.45
C ASP A 119 -1.54 3.94 18.48
N HIS A 120 -2.17 3.54 17.37
CA HIS A 120 -2.95 2.31 17.30
C HIS A 120 -2.07 1.06 17.50
N PRO A 121 -2.46 0.10 18.35
CA PRO A 121 -1.62 -1.05 18.73
C PRO A 121 -1.47 -2.12 17.64
N ALA A 122 -2.49 -2.32 16.78
CA ALA A 122 -2.48 -3.37 15.76
C ALA A 122 -1.19 -3.46 14.94
N ASP A 123 -0.64 -4.64 14.74
CA ASP A 123 0.57 -4.84 13.95
C ASP A 123 0.33 -4.71 12.44
N MET A 124 -0.88 -5.05 11.99
CA MET A 124 -1.33 -4.84 10.63
C MET A 124 -2.67 -4.12 10.63
N LEU A 125 -2.73 -3.01 9.89
CA LEU A 125 -3.98 -2.33 9.54
C LEU A 125 -4.18 -2.42 8.03
N SER A 126 -5.24 -3.08 7.58
CA SER A 126 -5.52 -3.28 6.15
C SER A 126 -7.00 -3.07 5.84
N THR A 127 -7.45 -3.42 4.64
CA THR A 127 -8.86 -3.40 4.24
C THR A 127 -9.34 -4.79 3.83
N SER A 128 -10.65 -4.99 3.90
CA SER A 128 -11.38 -6.15 3.39
C SER A 128 -10.84 -7.50 3.89
N ILE A 129 -10.54 -7.58 5.18
CA ILE A 129 -9.96 -8.78 5.75
C ILE A 129 -11.03 -9.88 5.86
N ALA A 130 -10.73 -11.06 5.33
CA ALA A 130 -11.66 -12.19 5.34
C ALA A 130 -10.92 -13.51 5.50
N ARG A 131 -11.62 -14.48 6.10
CA ARG A 131 -11.18 -15.87 6.17
C ARG A 131 -11.46 -16.59 4.85
N HIS A 132 -10.70 -17.64 4.58
CA HIS A 132 -10.92 -18.47 3.40
C HIS A 132 -12.32 -19.06 3.32
N ASP A 133 -12.92 -19.54 4.41
CA ASP A 133 -14.24 -20.18 4.40
C ASP A 133 -15.38 -19.22 4.03
N GLN A 134 -15.17 -17.92 4.21
CA GLN A 134 -16.12 -16.88 3.80
C GLN A 134 -16.05 -16.56 2.30
N ILE A 135 -14.90 -16.78 1.66
CA ILE A 135 -14.67 -16.51 0.23
C ILE A 135 -13.79 -17.59 -0.42
N PRO A 136 -14.18 -18.87 -0.38
CA PRO A 136 -13.32 -20.00 -0.79
C PRO A 136 -12.93 -19.95 -2.27
N GLU A 137 -13.68 -19.21 -3.08
CA GLU A 137 -13.48 -19.05 -4.51
C GLU A 137 -12.46 -17.97 -4.89
N TRP A 138 -11.92 -17.19 -3.94
CA TRP A 138 -10.93 -16.15 -4.23
C TRP A 138 -9.70 -16.76 -4.91
N PRO A 139 -9.33 -16.30 -6.12
CA PRO A 139 -8.41 -17.03 -6.98
C PRO A 139 -6.98 -17.09 -6.43
N LEU A 140 -6.61 -16.25 -5.47
CA LEU A 140 -5.25 -16.16 -4.97
C LEU A 140 -4.95 -17.13 -3.83
N TRP A 141 -5.95 -17.87 -3.30
CA TRP A 141 -5.72 -18.92 -2.30
C TRP A 141 -4.73 -19.98 -2.77
N LYS A 142 -4.74 -20.33 -4.05
CA LYS A 142 -3.81 -21.31 -4.65
C LYS A 142 -2.35 -20.88 -4.63
N SER A 143 -2.06 -19.61 -4.35
CA SER A 143 -0.69 -19.12 -4.25
C SER A 143 -0.09 -19.37 -2.86
N LEU A 144 -0.90 -19.56 -1.82
CA LEU A 144 -0.41 -19.69 -0.46
C LEU A 144 0.30 -21.03 -0.25
N GLU A 145 1.58 -20.96 0.08
CA GLU A 145 2.46 -22.10 0.34
C GLU A 145 2.88 -22.05 1.81
N LEU A 146 2.47 -23.07 2.55
CA LEU A 146 2.89 -23.25 3.94
C LEU A 146 4.29 -23.90 3.97
N PRO A 147 5.12 -23.54 4.95
CA PRO A 147 6.36 -24.23 5.26
C PRO A 147 6.18 -25.72 5.56
N ASP A 148 7.23 -26.50 5.32
CA ASP A 148 7.29 -27.90 5.72
C ASP A 148 7.07 -28.05 7.23
N GLY A 149 6.19 -28.97 7.62
CA GLY A 149 5.86 -29.24 9.02
C GLY A 149 4.84 -28.28 9.64
N ILE A 150 4.46 -27.19 8.97
CA ILE A 150 3.35 -26.34 9.41
C ILE A 150 2.03 -26.90 8.87
N VAL A 151 1.12 -27.21 9.79
CA VAL A 151 -0.26 -27.60 9.49
C VAL A 151 -1.17 -26.48 9.96
N LEU A 152 -1.71 -25.71 9.01
CA LEU A 152 -2.65 -24.62 9.28
C LEU A 152 -3.97 -24.89 8.54
N PRO A 153 -5.09 -25.09 9.25
CA PRO A 153 -6.40 -25.28 8.62
C PRO A 153 -6.77 -24.11 7.72
N ARG A 154 -7.50 -24.36 6.64
CA ARG A 154 -7.88 -23.30 5.70
C ARG A 154 -8.70 -22.19 6.36
N GLN A 155 -9.48 -22.49 7.40
CA GLN A 155 -10.26 -21.52 8.16
C GLN A 155 -9.39 -20.45 8.85
N GLU A 156 -8.10 -20.75 9.04
CA GLU A 156 -7.11 -19.81 9.59
C GLU A 156 -6.37 -19.02 8.49
N TRP A 157 -6.59 -19.36 7.22
CA TRP A 157 -6.03 -18.60 6.11
C TRP A 157 -6.81 -17.31 5.96
N LEU A 158 -6.06 -16.21 5.89
CA LEU A 158 -6.60 -14.86 5.76
C LEU A 158 -6.23 -14.27 4.41
N ARG A 159 -7.11 -13.42 3.92
CA ARG A 159 -6.81 -12.50 2.83
C ARG A 159 -7.13 -11.08 3.27
N SER A 160 -6.42 -10.15 2.67
CA SER A 160 -6.57 -8.70 2.86
C SER A 160 -6.56 -8.03 1.49
N PHE A 161 -6.97 -6.77 1.42
CA PHE A 161 -6.85 -5.95 0.22
C PHE A 161 -5.96 -4.76 0.54
N ASN A 162 -4.77 -4.71 -0.07
CA ASN A 162 -3.67 -3.86 0.40
C ASN A 162 -3.33 -2.60 -0.43
N PRO A 163 -4.24 -1.92 -1.17
CA PRO A 163 -3.90 -0.62 -1.77
C PRO A 163 -3.56 0.47 -0.73
N ILE A 164 -4.04 0.28 0.51
CA ILE A 164 -3.58 1.01 1.68
C ILE A 164 -3.38 0.03 2.83
N LEU A 165 -2.22 0.07 3.47
CA LEU A 165 -1.79 -0.90 4.48
C LEU A 165 -0.85 -0.22 5.47
N ARG A 166 -0.97 -0.47 6.77
CA ARG A 166 0.07 -0.18 7.77
C ARG A 166 0.65 -1.48 8.30
N LEU A 167 1.96 -1.56 8.37
CA LEU A 167 2.68 -2.58 9.13
C LEU A 167 3.47 -1.93 10.26
N SER A 168 3.39 -2.51 11.46
CA SER A 168 4.29 -2.19 12.55
C SER A 168 5.70 -2.72 12.23
N ARG A 169 6.71 -2.18 12.91
CA ARG A 169 8.06 -2.75 12.92
C ARG A 169 8.05 -4.24 13.27
N ALA A 170 7.29 -4.63 14.29
CA ALA A 170 7.19 -6.02 14.73
C ALA A 170 6.61 -6.92 13.63
N ALA A 171 5.58 -6.45 12.91
CA ALA A 171 5.05 -7.16 11.75
C ALA A 171 6.12 -7.39 10.67
N LEU A 172 6.87 -6.34 10.30
CA LEU A 172 7.90 -6.44 9.27
C LEU A 172 9.07 -7.35 9.69
N GLU A 173 9.47 -7.31 10.96
CA GLU A 173 10.50 -8.19 11.51
C GLU A 173 10.04 -9.66 11.49
N ILE A 174 8.79 -9.93 11.85
CA ILE A 174 8.20 -11.28 11.78
C ILE A 174 8.10 -11.76 10.33
N LEU A 175 7.59 -10.94 9.40
CA LEU A 175 7.53 -11.33 7.98
C LEU A 175 8.91 -11.64 7.42
N ALA A 176 9.92 -10.81 7.72
CA ALA A 176 11.29 -11.03 7.29
C ALA A 176 11.85 -12.38 7.82
N GLU A 177 11.59 -12.68 9.09
CA GLU A 177 12.02 -13.94 9.70
C GLU A 177 11.31 -15.14 9.10
N GLU A 178 9.98 -15.06 8.93
CA GLU A 178 9.15 -16.14 8.41
C GLU A 178 9.48 -16.49 6.96
N TYR A 179 9.76 -15.48 6.12
CA TYR A 179 10.16 -15.70 4.74
C TYR A 179 11.56 -16.30 4.63
N ARG A 180 12.48 -15.85 5.49
CA ARG A 180 13.87 -16.29 5.45
C ARG A 180 14.10 -17.68 6.05
N GLN A 181 13.48 -17.96 7.20
CA GLN A 181 13.74 -19.19 7.96
C GLN A 181 12.75 -20.29 7.64
N ASN A 182 11.47 -19.93 7.53
CA ASN A 182 10.39 -20.90 7.39
C ASN A 182 9.95 -21.05 5.95
N SER A 183 10.44 -20.24 5.01
CA SER A 183 10.13 -20.36 3.58
C SER A 183 8.63 -20.22 3.24
N TRP A 184 7.89 -19.44 4.03
CA TRP A 184 6.53 -19.03 3.65
C TRP A 184 6.55 -18.34 2.28
N ALA A 185 5.56 -18.66 1.44
CA ALA A 185 5.42 -18.01 0.14
C ALA A 185 3.94 -17.86 -0.26
N GLY A 186 3.67 -16.95 -1.18
CA GLY A 186 2.34 -16.74 -1.75
C GLY A 186 2.11 -15.31 -2.17
N HIS A 187 0.92 -15.02 -2.68
CA HIS A 187 0.53 -13.65 -2.99
C HIS A 187 0.51 -12.80 -1.72
N SER A 188 1.11 -11.60 -1.75
CA SER A 188 1.24 -10.67 -0.62
C SER A 188 -0.06 -10.52 0.20
N GLU A 189 -1.18 -10.32 -0.49
CA GLU A 189 -2.52 -10.20 0.10
C GLU A 189 -3.04 -11.40 0.89
N GLY A 190 -2.53 -12.61 0.61
CA GLY A 190 -2.89 -13.83 1.35
C GLY A 190 -1.81 -14.22 2.37
N VAL A 191 -0.53 -14.11 1.99
CA VAL A 191 0.57 -14.58 2.84
C VAL A 191 0.83 -13.65 4.01
N MET A 192 0.82 -12.32 3.83
CA MET A 192 1.06 -11.37 4.94
C MET A 192 0.05 -11.53 6.08
N PRO A 193 -1.27 -11.42 5.86
CA PRO A 193 -2.22 -11.51 6.98
C PRO A 193 -2.23 -12.90 7.61
N THR A 194 -2.07 -13.97 6.82
CA THR A 194 -2.04 -15.34 7.35
C THR A 194 -0.83 -15.57 8.25
N VAL A 195 0.37 -15.17 7.81
CA VAL A 195 1.61 -15.33 8.59
C VAL A 195 1.54 -14.54 9.89
N LEU A 196 1.10 -13.29 9.83
CA LEU A 196 0.99 -12.44 11.01
C LEU A 196 -0.02 -12.98 12.02
N ALA A 197 -1.17 -13.47 11.55
CA ALA A 197 -2.18 -14.10 12.42
C ALA A 197 -1.66 -15.40 13.03
N TYR A 198 -1.00 -16.24 12.22
CA TYR A 198 -0.37 -17.48 12.68
C TYR A 198 0.67 -17.24 13.79
N ARG A 199 1.40 -16.12 13.70
CA ARG A 199 2.37 -15.70 14.73
C ARG A 199 1.74 -14.92 15.90
N GLY A 200 0.42 -14.76 15.92
CA GLY A 200 -0.32 -14.16 17.03
C GLY A 200 -0.24 -12.63 17.07
N LEU A 201 0.10 -11.97 15.97
CA LEU A 201 0.10 -10.51 15.88
C LEU A 201 -1.31 -9.95 15.73
N GLN A 202 -1.52 -8.72 16.18
CA GLN A 202 -2.84 -8.08 16.11
C GLN A 202 -3.10 -7.54 14.70
N ILE A 203 -4.15 -8.04 14.06
CA ILE A 203 -4.56 -7.61 12.72
C ILE A 203 -5.95 -7.01 12.81
N GLU A 204 -6.13 -5.83 12.21
CA GLU A 204 -7.43 -5.19 12.12
C GLU A 204 -7.68 -4.63 10.72
N ASP A 205 -8.96 -4.57 10.39
CA ASP A 205 -9.44 -3.77 9.29
C ASP A 205 -9.51 -2.29 9.73
N ILE A 206 -9.06 -1.40 8.84
CA ILE A 206 -9.20 0.04 9.06
C ILE A 206 -10.65 0.49 8.97
N GLY A 207 -11.57 -0.31 8.42
CA GLY A 207 -12.98 0.03 8.31
C GLY A 207 -13.78 -1.11 7.68
N GLY A 208 -14.82 -0.81 6.91
CA GLY A 208 -15.59 -1.84 6.22
C GLY A 208 -16.42 -2.71 7.17
N GLU A 209 -16.44 -4.02 6.93
CA GLU A 209 -17.29 -4.98 7.63
C GLU A 209 -16.54 -6.28 7.94
N GLY A 210 -17.01 -7.06 8.93
CA GLY A 210 -16.47 -8.37 9.28
C GLY A 210 -15.81 -8.43 10.66
N GLU A 211 -15.32 -9.62 11.03
CA GLU A 211 -14.82 -9.90 12.38
C GLU A 211 -13.52 -9.17 12.74
N PHE A 212 -12.82 -8.62 11.75
CA PHE A 212 -11.56 -7.88 11.93
C PHE A 212 -11.79 -6.37 12.07
N VAL A 213 -13.04 -5.89 11.97
CA VAL A 213 -13.39 -4.49 12.16
C VAL A 213 -13.68 -4.26 13.63
N PRO A 214 -12.96 -3.36 14.33
CA PRO A 214 -13.30 -3.03 15.70
C PRO A 214 -14.64 -2.30 15.80
N ASP A 215 -15.35 -2.53 16.90
CA ASP A 215 -16.61 -1.87 17.22
C ASP A 215 -16.53 -0.35 17.02
N GLY A 216 -17.47 0.20 16.23
CA GLY A 216 -17.55 1.64 15.93
C GLY A 216 -16.65 2.11 14.78
N ARG A 217 -15.96 1.20 14.08
CA ARG A 217 -15.19 1.50 12.86
C ARG A 217 -15.87 1.00 11.58
N GLU A 218 -17.02 0.36 11.70
CA GLU A 218 -17.77 -0.20 10.59
C GLU A 218 -18.06 0.86 9.53
N ASN A 219 -17.67 0.56 8.29
CA ASN A 219 -17.88 1.41 7.11
C ASN A 219 -17.37 2.87 7.27
N ARG A 220 -16.47 3.14 8.24
CA ARG A 220 -16.04 4.50 8.59
C ARG A 220 -15.19 5.17 7.51
N TYR A 221 -14.27 4.43 6.89
CA TYR A 221 -13.35 4.98 5.89
C TYR A 221 -13.56 4.42 4.51
N TYR A 222 -14.28 3.32 4.33
CA TYR A 222 -14.62 2.80 3.01
C TYR A 222 -15.82 1.87 3.09
N ARG A 223 -16.40 1.57 1.93
CA ARG A 223 -17.43 0.54 1.78
C ARG A 223 -17.09 -0.35 0.62
N ASN A 224 -17.37 -1.64 0.75
CA ASN A 224 -17.28 -2.61 -0.34
C ASN A 224 -18.02 -3.90 0.00
N ASN A 225 -18.02 -4.87 -0.92
CA ASN A 225 -18.44 -6.23 -0.61
C ASN A 225 -17.21 -7.11 -0.37
N ARG A 226 -16.82 -7.30 0.89
CA ARG A 226 -15.68 -8.15 1.27
C ARG A 226 -15.83 -9.63 0.91
N LEU A 227 -17.00 -10.09 0.47
CA LEU A 227 -17.21 -11.48 0.04
C LEU A 227 -17.19 -11.60 -1.49
N ASP A 228 -17.10 -10.50 -2.22
CA ASP A 228 -16.89 -10.51 -3.66
C ASP A 228 -15.40 -10.50 -4.00
N LYS A 229 -14.99 -11.29 -5.01
CA LYS A 229 -13.58 -11.39 -5.46
C LYS A 229 -13.01 -10.08 -5.98
N SER A 230 -13.88 -9.21 -6.50
CA SER A 230 -13.54 -7.89 -7.02
C SER A 230 -13.86 -6.79 -6.01
N LEU A 231 -14.39 -7.15 -4.84
CA LEU A 231 -14.85 -6.27 -3.77
C LEU A 231 -16.03 -5.37 -4.16
N THR A 232 -16.66 -5.60 -5.32
CA THR A 232 -17.74 -4.73 -5.81
C THR A 232 -19.09 -5.10 -5.21
N PRO A 233 -20.01 -4.15 -4.98
CA PRO A 233 -19.90 -2.69 -5.18
C PRO A 233 -19.30 -1.96 -3.99
N GLY A 234 -18.82 -0.73 -4.18
CA GLY A 234 -18.33 0.09 -3.08
C GLY A 234 -17.52 1.30 -3.51
N THR A 235 -16.94 1.98 -2.51
CA THR A 235 -15.96 3.04 -2.72
C THR A 235 -14.56 2.47 -2.89
N PHE A 236 -14.27 1.30 -2.31
CA PHE A 236 -12.92 0.75 -2.25
C PHE A 236 -12.90 -0.71 -2.73
N VAL A 237 -12.66 -0.89 -4.03
CA VAL A 237 -12.82 -2.15 -4.74
C VAL A 237 -11.54 -2.53 -5.50
N PHE A 238 -11.40 -3.77 -5.95
CA PHE A 238 -10.32 -4.12 -6.89
C PHE A 238 -10.65 -3.63 -8.30
N ARG A 239 -11.92 -3.76 -8.70
CA ARG A 239 -12.44 -3.33 -10.00
C ARG A 239 -13.96 -3.19 -9.93
N PRO A 240 -14.59 -2.35 -10.79
CA PRO A 240 -13.97 -1.54 -11.85
C PRO A 240 -13.23 -0.29 -11.33
N PRO A 241 -12.35 0.34 -12.15
CA PRO A 241 -11.80 1.65 -11.83
C PRO A 241 -12.87 2.75 -11.92
N MET A 242 -12.64 3.85 -11.20
CA MET A 242 -13.44 5.06 -11.20
C MET A 242 -12.61 6.23 -11.74
N GLU A 243 -13.20 7.09 -12.56
CA GLU A 243 -12.51 8.29 -13.06
C GLU A 243 -12.32 9.35 -11.95
N ALA A 244 -13.24 9.39 -10.98
CA ALA A 244 -13.21 10.32 -9.85
C ALA A 244 -13.77 9.66 -8.58
N PRO A 245 -13.35 10.09 -7.37
CA PRO A 245 -14.04 9.71 -6.15
C PRO A 245 -15.47 10.28 -6.17
N GLY A 246 -16.41 9.63 -5.49
CA GLY A 246 -17.74 10.18 -5.28
C GLY A 246 -17.76 11.35 -4.29
N PHE A 247 -18.95 11.91 -4.09
CA PHE A 247 -19.14 13.16 -3.31
C PHE A 247 -19.09 12.98 -1.80
N GLU A 248 -19.18 11.75 -1.30
CA GLU A 248 -19.22 11.52 0.13
C GLU A 248 -17.84 11.80 0.78
N PRO A 249 -17.76 12.69 1.77
CA PRO A 249 -16.50 13.08 2.38
C PRO A 249 -15.97 12.00 3.32
N ASN A 250 -14.67 12.08 3.60
CA ASN A 250 -13.97 11.21 4.56
C ASN A 250 -14.00 9.71 4.23
N LEU A 251 -14.11 9.36 2.95
CA LEU A 251 -13.98 7.99 2.45
C LEU A 251 -12.76 7.82 1.57
N LEU A 252 -12.20 6.61 1.61
CA LEU A 252 -11.23 6.08 0.68
C LEU A 252 -11.95 5.56 -0.56
N TRP A 253 -11.38 5.91 -1.69
CA TRP A 253 -11.82 5.55 -3.02
C TRP A 253 -10.68 4.81 -3.74
N HIS A 254 -10.98 3.63 -4.27
CA HIS A 254 -10.01 2.83 -5.02
C HIS A 254 -10.70 1.86 -5.99
N PRO A 255 -10.18 1.68 -7.21
CA PRO A 255 -9.09 2.45 -7.82
C PRO A 255 -9.64 3.71 -8.48
N VAL A 256 -9.03 4.88 -8.25
CA VAL A 256 -9.37 6.14 -8.93
C VAL A 256 -8.33 6.49 -9.99
N LYS A 257 -8.62 6.11 -11.23
CA LYS A 257 -7.78 6.33 -12.41
C LYS A 257 -8.61 6.33 -13.69
N ASP A 258 -8.19 7.14 -14.66
CA ASP A 258 -8.80 7.17 -16.00
C ASP A 258 -8.55 5.85 -16.73
N ALA A 259 -9.55 5.33 -17.44
CA ALA A 259 -9.45 4.08 -18.17
C ALA A 259 -8.35 4.09 -19.26
N SER A 260 -8.01 5.27 -19.80
CA SER A 260 -7.01 5.43 -20.87
C SER A 260 -5.58 5.70 -20.40
N HIS A 261 -5.36 5.95 -19.10
CA HIS A 261 -4.07 6.37 -18.52
C HIS A 261 -3.45 7.69 -19.09
N ASP A 262 -4.11 8.38 -20.03
CA ASP A 262 -3.56 9.54 -20.76
C ASP A 262 -3.13 10.73 -19.88
N THR A 263 -3.77 10.93 -18.73
CA THR A 263 -3.48 12.03 -17.80
C THR A 263 -2.34 11.71 -16.83
N TRP A 264 -1.94 10.44 -16.73
CA TRP A 264 -0.98 9.92 -15.76
C TRP A 264 0.45 9.87 -16.30
N ASP A 265 0.61 9.90 -17.63
CA ASP A 265 1.90 9.91 -18.33
C ASP A 265 2.32 11.30 -18.80
N ARG A 266 1.47 12.33 -18.62
CA ARG A 266 1.83 13.70 -18.99
C ARG A 266 2.92 14.20 -18.06
N GLU A 267 4.14 14.29 -18.59
CA GLU A 267 5.24 14.95 -17.88
C GLU A 267 4.80 16.38 -17.50
N PRO A 268 5.04 16.81 -16.26
CA PRO A 268 4.74 18.17 -15.85
C PRO A 268 5.51 19.13 -16.77
N LYS A 269 4.79 19.99 -17.49
CA LYS A 269 5.41 21.03 -18.30
C LYS A 269 6.16 21.97 -17.36
N VAL A 270 7.49 21.82 -17.28
CA VAL A 270 8.35 22.80 -16.62
C VAL A 270 8.11 24.12 -17.33
N SER A 271 7.47 25.08 -16.66
CA SER A 271 7.23 26.38 -17.24
C SER A 271 8.58 27.02 -17.53
N ALA A 272 8.87 27.24 -18.81
CA ALA A 272 10.08 27.94 -19.27
C ALA A 272 10.14 29.40 -18.78
N SER A 273 9.17 29.86 -17.96
CA SER A 273 9.17 31.20 -17.38
C SER A 273 10.16 31.36 -16.23
N PHE A 274 10.61 30.28 -15.58
CA PHE A 274 11.60 30.39 -14.50
C PHE A 274 13.04 30.66 -15.00
N PHE A 275 13.37 30.24 -16.22
CA PHE A 275 14.68 30.53 -16.83
C PHE A 275 14.76 31.90 -17.53
N LYS A 276 13.62 32.58 -17.72
CA LYS A 276 13.61 33.94 -18.29
C LYS A 276 14.02 34.99 -17.26
N SER A 277 13.70 34.82 -15.97
CA SER A 277 14.03 35.83 -14.95
C SER A 277 15.51 35.83 -14.54
N LEU A 278 16.21 34.69 -14.65
CA LEU A 278 17.65 34.61 -14.35
C LEU A 278 18.52 35.25 -15.44
N ARG A 279 18.13 35.19 -16.72
CA ARG A 279 18.88 35.86 -17.80
C ARG A 279 18.73 37.39 -17.78
N ASP A 280 17.61 37.90 -17.29
CA ASP A 280 17.39 39.35 -17.19
C ASP A 280 18.03 39.97 -15.92
N PHE A 281 18.32 39.16 -14.90
CA PHE A 281 19.02 39.62 -13.70
C PHE A 281 20.54 39.78 -13.90
N PHE A 282 21.17 38.98 -14.77
CA PHE A 282 22.60 39.09 -15.09
C PHE A 282 22.93 40.05 -16.25
N ARG A 283 21.95 40.84 -16.71
CA ARG A 283 22.12 41.86 -17.77
C ARG A 283 21.96 43.30 -17.28
N ARG A 284 22.00 43.55 -15.97
CA ARG A 284 22.05 44.89 -15.38
C ARG A 284 23.38 45.14 -14.69
#